data_AF-A0A9P7GFJ7-F1
#
_entry.id   AF-A0A9P7GFJ7-F1
#
_cell.length_a   1.000
_cell.length_b   1.000
_cell.length_c   1.000
_cell.angle_alpha   90.00
_cell.angle_beta   90.00
_cell.angle_gamma   90.00
#
_symmetry.space_group_name_H-M   'P 1'
#
loop_
_entity.id
_entity.type
_entity.pdbx_description
1 polymer ?
#
loop_
_entity_poly.entity_id
_entity_poly.type
_entity_poly.pdbx_seq_one_letter_code
_entity_poly.pdbx_strand_id
1 'polypeptide(L)'
;MASTGNSFTIAEGRLAGLVLESVILGFYLITFAHTLQALLTTGTRWKRSSEINHTLCIVALLMFCDVVVGFAMSFRIVWRAFILEPGNTQFVFGDLTNWTTTGS
;
A
#
# COMPACT_ATOMS: atom_id res chain seq x y z
N MET A 1 -41.64 -13.26 1.11
CA MET A 1 -40.49 -13.41 0.20
C MET A 1 -39.51 -12.30 0.54
N ALA A 2 -38.53 -12.59 1.41
CA ALA A 2 -37.49 -11.62 1.77
C ALA A 2 -36.39 -11.69 0.72
N SER A 3 -36.06 -10.56 0.08
CA SER A 3 -34.88 -10.46 -0.77
C SER A 3 -33.64 -10.61 0.11
N THR A 4 -32.94 -11.73 0.00
CA THR A 4 -31.59 -11.94 0.50
C THR A 4 -30.64 -11.03 -0.28
N GLY A 5 -30.65 -9.74 0.04
CA GLY A 5 -29.57 -8.83 -0.31
C GLY A 5 -28.34 -9.31 0.45
N ASN A 6 -27.41 -9.95 -0.26
CA ASN A 6 -26.14 -10.41 0.29
C ASN A 6 -25.33 -9.16 0.71
N SER A 7 -25.57 -8.68 1.92
CA SER A 7 -24.92 -7.48 2.47
C SER A 7 -23.45 -7.82 2.68
N PHE A 8 -22.60 -7.27 1.81
CA PHE A 8 -21.15 -7.40 1.90
C PHE A 8 -20.69 -6.97 3.29
N THR A 9 -19.99 -7.84 4.02
CA THR A 9 -19.51 -7.48 5.35
C THR A 9 -18.31 -6.52 5.22
N ILE A 10 -18.13 -5.64 6.21
CA ILE A 10 -16.97 -4.72 6.25
C ILE A 10 -15.65 -5.51 6.17
N ALA A 11 -15.61 -6.68 6.79
CA ALA A 11 -14.47 -7.59 6.78
C ALA A 11 -14.13 -8.11 5.38
N GLU A 12 -15.13 -8.59 4.62
CA GLU A 12 -14.95 -9.02 3.23
C GLU A 12 -14.50 -7.86 2.34
N GLY A 13 -15.10 -6.67 2.53
CA GLY A 13 -14.72 -5.46 1.79
C GLY A 13 -13.26 -5.07 2.03
N ARG A 14 -12.77 -5.18 3.28
CA ARG A 14 -11.38 -4.88 3.63
C ARG A 14 -10.39 -5.90 3.08
N LEU A 15 -10.73 -7.19 3.05
CA LEU A 15 -9.90 -8.22 2.42
C LEU A 15 -9.82 -8.02 0.91
N ALA A 16 -10.95 -7.77 0.24
CA ALA A 16 -10.97 -7.46 -1.19
C ALA A 16 -10.17 -6.18 -1.51
N GLY A 17 -10.30 -5.16 -0.67
CA GLY A 17 -9.49 -3.94 -0.75
C GLY A 17 -7.99 -4.23 -0.64
N LEU A 18 -7.57 -5.03 0.33
CA LEU A 18 -6.15 -5.37 0.51
C LEU A 18 -5.57 -6.16 -0.69
N VAL A 19 -6.35 -7.08 -1.27
CA VAL A 19 -5.95 -7.80 -2.50
C VAL A 19 -5.76 -6.81 -3.65
N LEU A 20 -6.70 -5.89 -3.84
CA LEU A 20 -6.60 -4.86 -4.87
C LEU A 20 -5.40 -3.92 -4.63
N GLU A 21 -5.19 -3.46 -3.40
CA GLU A 21 -4.04 -2.64 -3.01
C GLU A 21 -2.71 -3.39 -3.29
N SER A 22 -2.66 -4.70 -3.05
CA SER A 22 -1.48 -5.52 -3.33
C SER A 22 -1.18 -5.60 -4.83
N VAL A 23 -2.22 -5.74 -5.66
CA VAL A 23 -2.09 -5.75 -7.13
C VAL A 23 -1.62 -4.38 -7.63
N ILE A 24 -2.21 -3.30 -7.11
CA ILE A 24 -1.81 -1.93 -7.45
C ILE A 24 -0.36 -1.67 -7.04
N LEU A 25 0.05 -2.11 -5.86
CA LEU A 25 1.44 -2.01 -5.39
C LEU A 25 2.39 -2.78 -6.32
N GLY A 26 1.99 -3.96 -6.80
CA GLY A 26 2.75 -4.72 -7.79
C GLY A 26 2.96 -3.95 -9.10
N PHE A 27 1.91 -3.34 -9.64
CA PHE A 27 2.03 -2.47 -10.81
C PHE A 27 2.92 -1.26 -10.54
N TYR A 28 2.75 -0.62 -9.38
CA TYR A 28 3.55 0.52 -8.97
C TYR A 28 5.04 0.17 -8.85
N LEU A 29 5.38 -1.00 -8.29
CA LEU A 29 6.76 -1.50 -8.22
C LEU A 29 7.40 -1.67 -9.59
N ILE A 30 6.66 -2.23 -10.56
CA ILE A 30 7.15 -2.40 -11.93
C ILE A 30 7.39 -1.03 -12.58
N THR A 31 6.43 -0.10 -12.46
CA THR A 31 6.57 1.25 -13.00
C THR A 31 7.72 2.00 -12.33
N PHE A 32 7.87 1.88 -11.01
CA PHE A 32 8.97 2.47 -10.26
C PHE A 32 10.32 1.90 -10.70
N ALA A 33 10.43 0.59 -10.88
CA ALA A 33 11.65 -0.05 -11.37
C ALA A 33 12.04 0.45 -12.77
N HIS A 34 11.08 0.56 -13.70
CA HIS A 34 11.33 1.13 -15.02
C HIS A 34 11.71 2.61 -14.97
N THR A 35 11.07 3.38 -14.09
CA THR A 35 11.38 4.80 -13.89
C THR A 35 12.79 4.97 -13.33
N LEU A 36 13.15 4.18 -12.33
CA LEU A 36 14.48 4.16 -11.74
C LEU A 36 15.53 3.73 -12.76
N GLN A 37 15.23 2.72 -13.57
CA GLN A 37 16.10 2.30 -14.67
C GLN A 37 16.31 3.46 -15.66
N ALA A 38 15.27 4.17 -16.08
CA ALA A 38 15.38 5.32 -16.97
C ALA A 38 16.14 6.51 -16.34
N LEU A 39 16.05 6.68 -15.02
CA LEU A 39 16.82 7.69 -14.29
C LEU A 39 18.30 7.33 -14.19
N LEU A 40 18.62 6.05 -14.01
CA LEU A 40 19.98 5.56 -13.75
C LEU A 40 20.72 5.13 -15.03
N THR A 41 20.03 4.92 -16.15
CA THR A 41 20.63 4.47 -17.41
C THR A 41 20.36 5.44 -18.55
N THR A 42 21.32 5.54 -19.47
CA THR A 42 21.16 6.18 -20.79
C THR A 42 21.45 5.11 -21.84
N GLY A 43 20.40 4.53 -22.43
CA GLY A 43 20.55 3.42 -23.38
C GLY A 43 21.13 2.17 -22.70
N THR A 44 22.29 1.70 -23.15
CA THR A 44 22.98 0.51 -22.60
C THR A 44 23.98 0.84 -21.48
N ARG A 45 24.18 2.12 -21.14
CA ARG A 45 25.19 2.57 -20.19
C ARG A 45 24.55 3.15 -18.92
N TRP A 46 25.13 2.84 -17.76
CA TRP A 46 24.79 3.49 -16.50
C TRP A 46 25.25 4.96 -16.51
N LYS A 47 24.37 5.88 -16.11
CA LYS A 47 24.70 7.30 -15.97
C LYS A 47 25.74 7.47 -14.88
N ARG A 48 26.66 8.41 -15.10
CA ARG A 48 27.61 8.82 -14.07
C ARG A 48 26.83 9.55 -12.97
N SER A 49 27.26 9.46 -11.71
CA SER A 49 26.51 10.09 -10.60
C SER A 49 26.26 11.58 -10.81
N SER A 50 27.16 12.29 -11.50
CA SER A 50 27.00 13.71 -11.85
C SER A 50 25.97 14.01 -12.94
N GLU A 51 25.54 13.01 -13.71
CA GLU A 51 24.56 13.12 -14.80
C GLU A 51 23.15 12.70 -14.34
N ILE A 52 23.05 12.15 -13.12
CA ILE A 52 21.78 11.74 -12.53
C ILE A 52 21.09 12.98 -11.97
N ASN A 53 19.83 13.16 -12.34
CA ASN A 53 19.00 14.16 -11.69
C ASN A 53 18.62 13.65 -10.29
N HIS A 54 19.47 13.96 -9.31
CA HIS A 54 19.30 13.57 -7.92
C HIS A 54 17.96 14.03 -7.34
N THR A 55 17.45 15.20 -7.75
CA THR A 55 16.15 15.70 -7.31
C THR A 55 15.02 14.76 -7.70
N LEU A 56 14.99 14.31 -8.97
CA LEU A 56 13.97 13.36 -9.42
C LEU A 56 14.12 11.99 -8.75
N CYS A 57 15.35 11.55 -8.47
CA CYS A 57 15.59 10.29 -7.76
C CYS A 57 15.06 10.35 -6.32
N ILE A 58 15.32 11.45 -5.61
CA ILE A 58 14.82 11.68 -4.25
C ILE A 58 13.29 11.73 -4.24
N VAL A 59 12.67 12.47 -5.17
CA VAL A 59 11.21 12.54 -5.27
C VAL A 59 10.60 11.17 -5.55
N ALA A 60 11.18 10.40 -6.48
CA ALA A 60 10.71 9.06 -6.79
C ALA A 60 10.81 8.14 -5.56
N LEU A 61 11.91 8.21 -4.80
CA LEU A 61 12.09 7.45 -3.56
C LEU A 61 11.10 7.87 -2.47
N LEU A 62 10.83 9.17 -2.31
CA LEU A 62 9.85 9.66 -1.35
C LEU A 62 8.43 9.16 -1.67
N MET A 63 8.02 9.25 -2.93
CA MET A 63 6.72 8.71 -3.35
C MET A 63 6.65 7.19 -3.16
N PHE A 64 7.75 6.48 -3.42
CA PHE A 64 7.83 5.05 -3.17
C PHE A 64 7.63 4.72 -1.69
N CYS A 65 8.33 5.44 -0.80
CA CYS A 65 8.18 5.26 0.64
C CYS A 65 6.76 5.56 1.11
N ASP A 66 6.13 6.63 0.62
CA ASP A 66 4.76 7.01 0.97
C ASP A 66 3.75 5.88 0.65
N VAL A 67 3.81 5.33 -0.56
CA VAL A 67 2.96 4.22 -1.01
C VAL A 67 3.20 2.96 -0.16
N VAL A 68 4.46 2.62 0.12
CA VAL A 68 4.81 1.44 0.92
C VAL A 68 4.34 1.59 2.37
N VAL A 69 4.49 2.77 2.96
CA VAL A 69 4.03 3.05 4.33
C VAL A 69 2.51 2.96 4.40
N GLY A 70 1.79 3.55 3.44
CA GLY A 70 0.33 3.43 3.35
C GLY A 70 -0.13 1.98 3.27
N PHE A 71 0.48 1.19 2.38
CA PHE A 71 0.19 -0.24 2.26
C PHE A 71 0.50 -1.02 3.54
N ALA A 72 1.64 -0.74 4.18
CA ALA A 72 2.03 -1.40 5.43
C ALA A 72 1.04 -1.11 6.58
N MET A 73 0.50 0.11 6.65
CA MET A 73 -0.56 0.45 7.60
C MET A 73 -1.85 -0.33 7.32
N SER A 74 -2.32 -0.33 6.07
CA SER A 74 -3.50 -1.11 5.66
C SER A 74 -3.32 -2.60 5.99
N PHE A 75 -2.17 -3.17 5.63
CA PHE A 75 -1.84 -4.56 5.92
C PHE A 75 -1.82 -4.84 7.42
N ARG A 76 -1.21 -3.97 8.24
CA ARG A 76 -1.15 -4.14 9.70
C ARG A 76 -2.54 -4.15 10.32
N ILE A 77 -3.46 -3.31 9.87
CA ILE A 77 -4.83 -3.24 10.41
C ILE A 77 -5.59 -4.51 10.07
N VAL A 78 -5.49 -4.98 8.82
CA VAL A 78 -6.11 -6.26 8.41
C VAL A 78 -5.48 -7.43 9.16
N TRP A 79 -4.16 -7.47 9.27
CA TRP A 79 -3.44 -8.49 10.03
C TRP A 79 -3.90 -8.54 11.49
N ARG A 80 -4.01 -7.38 12.15
CA ARG A 80 -4.50 -7.28 13.52
C ARG A 80 -5.93 -7.80 13.64
N ALA A 81 -6.83 -7.36 12.75
CA ALA A 81 -8.24 -7.76 12.78
C ALA A 81 -8.44 -9.27 12.58
N PHE A 82 -7.67 -9.91 11.71
CA PHE A 82 -7.90 -11.30 11.35
C PHE A 82 -7.01 -12.31 12.10
N ILE A 83 -5.82 -11.91 12.56
CA ILE A 83 -4.85 -12.82 13.19
C ILE A 83 -4.69 -12.55 14.68
N LEU A 84 -4.62 -11.28 15.10
CA LEU A 84 -4.41 -10.94 16.51
C LEU A 84 -5.72 -10.91 17.32
N GLU A 85 -6.83 -10.52 16.70
CA GLU A 85 -8.14 -10.39 17.37
C GLU A 85 -9.26 -11.13 16.61
N PRO A 86 -9.12 -12.46 16.38
CA PRO A 86 -10.09 -13.23 15.61
C PRO A 86 -11.48 -13.20 16.26
N GLY A 87 -12.49 -12.80 15.49
CA GLY A 87 -13.88 -12.68 15.95
C GLY A 87 -14.29 -11.26 16.38
N ASN A 88 -13.35 -10.32 16.52
CA ASN A 88 -13.64 -8.92 16.86
C ASN A 88 -13.38 -7.94 15.68
N THR A 89 -13.38 -8.45 14.45
CA THR A 89 -13.03 -7.71 13.23
C THR A 89 -13.87 -6.44 13.05
N GLN A 90 -15.16 -6.47 13.39
CA GLN A 90 -16.03 -5.30 13.28
C GLN A 90 -15.67 -4.17 14.26
N PHE A 91 -15.16 -4.51 15.44
CA PHE A 91 -14.69 -3.50 16.40
C PHE A 91 -13.36 -2.89 15.95
N VAL A 92 -12.43 -3.71 15.46
CA VAL A 92 -11.12 -3.23 14.96
C VAL A 92 -11.29 -2.31 13.74
N PHE A 93 -12.21 -2.63 12.82
CA PHE A 93 -12.49 -1.79 11.65
C PHE A 93 -13.47 -0.64 11.91
N GLY A 94 -14.32 -0.75 12.93
CA GLY A 94 -15.32 0.27 13.28
C GLY A 94 -14.76 1.40 14.15
N ASP A 95 -13.65 1.16 14.84
CA ASP A 95 -13.00 2.17 15.67
C ASP A 95 -11.96 2.98 14.87
N LEU A 96 -12.31 4.24 14.56
CA LEU A 96 -11.42 5.19 13.87
C LEU A 96 -10.15 5.52 14.66
N THR A 97 -10.12 5.27 15.97
CA THR A 97 -8.90 5.48 16.77
C THR A 97 -7.80 4.49 16.39
N ASN A 98 -8.14 3.27 15.96
CA ASN A 98 -7.16 2.30 15.46
C ASN A 98 -6.43 2.76 14.19
N TRP A 99 -6.98 3.75 13.48
CA TRP A 99 -6.40 4.35 12.27
C TRP A 99 -5.56 5.61 12.56
N THR A 100 -5.68 6.18 13.76
CA THR A 100 -5.11 7.49 14.12
C THR A 100 -4.16 7.47 15.30
N THR A 101 -4.14 6.41 16.12
CA THR A 101 -3.22 6.31 17.27
C THR A 101 -1.79 5.98 16.83
N THR A 102 -1.13 6.99 16.27
CA THR A 102 0.32 7.08 16.19
C THR A 102 0.75 8.05 17.28
N GLY A 103 1.16 7.53 18.44
CA GLY A 103 1.78 8.33 19.51
C GLY A 103 0.90 8.56 20.74
N SER A 104 1.03 7.65 21.70
CA SER A 104 1.27 7.98 23.11
C SER A 104 1.96 6.79 23.77
#